data_AF-A0A954X6W8-F1
#
_entry.id   AF-A0A954X6W8-F1
#
_cell.length_a   1.000
_cell.length_b   1.000
_cell.length_c   1.000
_cell.angle_alpha   90.00
_cell.angle_beta   90.00
_cell.angle_gamma   90.00
#
_symmetry.space_group_name_H-M   'P 1'
#
loop_
_entity.id
_entity.type
_entity.pdbx_description
1 polymer ?
#
loop_
_entity_poly.entity_id
_entity_poly.type
_entity_poly.pdbx_seq_one_letter_code
_entity_poly.pdbx_strand_id
1 'polypeptide(L)'
;MSRRFGHTLWRSLRVAGGSTALAASLLLFGSNLSAQDDAADDKPAEEPAAAAEEKPNEERPAEDQPADAEKPADATSADEKPADEKPAAEDKPAEDKPADAPTEDKPAEEKPAEEKPAEEKPTSESTPAATAKPVDAAVAQQAFNVKLDEWKELLKELRAVQSQYQIAKDNEIQVLQEQWTSLIDRGHALLPELRETGLQAYQASPNTDRVLLRFLVKMLDDEIQRDNYEPALALAQPLIENDCPSKEIYNAAGIAAFATNDFEAAEKYLQKAQQFGVLTDVGRNYFGVLPEYKELWKKEQAKREAEAAADDLPRVKLATSEGDIVIELFENEAPETVGNFVSLVEHGFYDGLSFHRVLQGFMAQGGDPQGDGTGGPGYNIYCECEKEDHRDHFRGTLSMAHAGRDTGGSQFFLTFVPTPHLNGQHTAFGRVIKGMDVLARLHRIDPSSPDAAVEPSKIVKAEVLRKREHEYKPNKVE
;
A
#
# COMPACT_ATOMS: atom_id res chain seq x y z
N MET A 1 19.96 35.04 23.35
CA MET A 1 19.78 33.58 23.47
C MET A 1 19.26 33.07 22.14
N SER A 2 20.02 32.23 21.45
CA SER A 2 19.71 31.70 20.11
C SER A 2 19.85 30.18 20.13
N ARG A 3 19.26 29.50 19.14
CA ARG A 3 19.19 28.03 18.96
C ARG A 3 18.28 27.29 19.96
N ARG A 4 16.99 27.13 19.59
CA ARG A 4 16.16 25.91 19.84
C ARG A 4 14.79 25.89 19.15
N PHE A 5 14.26 27.02 18.66
CA PHE A 5 12.91 27.11 18.08
C PHE A 5 12.73 26.60 16.63
N GLY A 6 13.81 26.33 15.88
CA GLY A 6 13.71 25.89 14.48
C GLY A 6 13.06 24.52 14.29
N HIS A 7 13.24 23.59 15.25
CA HIS A 7 12.68 22.24 15.17
C HIS A 7 11.20 22.15 15.57
N THR A 8 10.68 23.13 16.32
CA THR A 8 9.26 23.15 16.72
C THR A 8 8.33 23.63 15.60
N LEU A 9 8.85 24.45 14.68
CA LEU A 9 8.08 25.05 13.57
C LEU A 9 7.53 23.99 12.59
N TRP A 10 8.23 22.87 12.43
CA TRP A 10 7.81 21.74 11.59
C TRP A 10 6.82 20.79 12.30
N ARG A 11 6.77 20.81 13.64
CA ARG A 11 5.83 20.00 14.44
C ARG A 11 4.43 20.61 14.46
N SER A 12 4.28 21.91 14.74
CA SER A 12 2.94 22.49 14.94
C SER A 12 2.07 22.53 13.67
N LEU A 13 2.68 22.44 12.49
CA LEU A 13 1.97 22.45 11.20
C LEU A 13 1.55 21.06 10.70
N ARG A 14 2.01 19.99 11.35
CA ARG A 14 1.46 18.64 11.13
C ARG A 14 0.08 18.48 11.78
N VAL A 15 -0.18 19.19 12.89
CA VAL A 15 -1.39 19.13 13.76
C VAL A 15 -2.69 19.58 13.05
N ALA A 16 -2.65 19.93 11.76
CA ALA A 16 -3.65 20.76 11.11
C ALA A 16 -4.00 20.33 9.68
N GLY A 17 -4.59 19.14 9.56
CA GLY A 17 -5.15 18.64 8.30
C GLY A 17 -4.24 17.67 7.58
N GLY A 18 -4.87 16.68 6.94
CA GLY A 18 -4.22 15.48 6.43
C GLY A 18 -3.21 15.68 5.29
N SER A 19 -2.55 14.60 4.94
CA SER A 19 -1.59 14.48 3.84
C SER A 19 -0.31 15.32 4.01
N THR A 20 0.30 15.25 5.20
CA THR A 20 1.67 15.77 5.45
C THR A 20 2.72 15.17 4.50
N ALA A 21 2.53 13.93 4.04
CA ALA A 21 3.37 13.29 3.02
C ALA A 21 3.17 13.90 1.62
N LEU A 22 1.93 14.23 1.22
CA LEU A 22 1.69 15.00 0.00
C LEU A 22 2.33 16.39 0.14
N ALA A 23 2.02 17.12 1.23
CA ALA A 23 2.51 18.47 1.48
C ALA A 23 4.03 18.56 1.56
N ALA A 24 4.72 17.63 2.22
CA ALA A 24 6.18 17.61 2.25
C ALA A 24 6.77 17.34 0.86
N SER A 25 6.22 16.36 0.13
CA SER A 25 6.66 16.04 -1.24
C SER A 25 6.41 17.23 -2.19
N LEU A 26 5.20 17.78 -2.18
CA LEU A 26 4.79 19.04 -2.82
C LEU A 26 5.82 20.17 -2.56
N LEU A 27 6.04 20.50 -1.29
CA LEU A 27 6.85 21.66 -0.90
C LEU A 27 8.33 21.48 -1.27
N LEU A 28 8.88 20.27 -1.15
CA LEU A 28 10.21 19.90 -1.63
C LEU A 28 10.28 19.99 -3.17
N PHE A 29 9.25 19.52 -3.87
CA PHE A 29 9.16 19.54 -5.32
C PHE A 29 9.23 20.97 -5.87
N GLY A 30 8.39 21.86 -5.34
CA GLY A 30 8.34 23.26 -5.78
C GLY A 30 9.60 24.06 -5.45
N SER A 31 10.40 23.66 -4.46
CA SER A 31 11.65 24.35 -4.09
C SER A 31 12.80 23.99 -5.04
N ASN A 32 12.85 22.75 -5.52
CA ASN A 32 13.84 22.33 -6.51
C ASN A 32 13.50 22.79 -7.94
N LEU A 33 12.21 23.00 -8.25
CA LEU A 33 11.80 23.61 -9.52
C LEU A 33 12.14 25.10 -9.60
N SER A 34 11.76 25.91 -8.60
CA SER A 34 11.97 27.37 -8.68
C SER A 34 13.44 27.78 -8.58
N ALA A 35 14.27 27.00 -7.88
CA ALA A 35 15.71 27.26 -7.79
C ALA A 35 16.48 27.01 -9.10
N GLN A 36 15.81 26.54 -10.17
CA GLN A 36 16.43 26.20 -11.44
C GLN A 36 16.03 27.13 -12.59
N ASP A 37 14.92 27.87 -12.47
CA ASP A 37 14.61 28.99 -13.38
C ASP A 37 15.67 30.11 -13.26
N ASP A 38 16.18 30.37 -12.04
CA ASP A 38 17.26 31.32 -11.76
C ASP A 38 18.67 30.83 -12.18
N ALA A 39 18.82 29.55 -12.54
CA ALA A 39 20.11 28.93 -12.85
C ALA A 39 20.38 28.79 -14.36
N ALA A 40 19.49 29.31 -15.21
CA ALA A 40 19.54 29.19 -16.66
C ALA A 40 20.35 30.29 -17.37
N ASP A 41 21.26 30.98 -16.66
CA ASP A 41 22.16 31.99 -17.22
C ASP A 41 23.57 31.42 -17.49
N ASP A 42 24.04 31.62 -18.72
CA ASP A 42 25.11 30.86 -19.36
C ASP A 42 26.53 31.19 -18.86
N LYS A 43 27.30 30.15 -18.49
CA LYS A 43 28.78 30.17 -18.55
C LYS A 43 29.37 28.81 -18.95
N PRO A 44 30.31 28.78 -19.92
CA PRO A 44 30.98 27.55 -20.34
C PRO A 44 31.99 27.05 -19.32
N ALA A 45 32.21 25.74 -19.31
CA ALA A 45 33.20 25.09 -18.45
C ALA A 45 34.64 25.37 -18.88
N GLU A 46 35.50 25.67 -17.91
CA GLU A 46 36.95 25.81 -18.09
C GLU A 46 37.64 24.84 -17.12
N GLU A 47 38.33 23.82 -17.66
CA GLU A 47 39.25 22.96 -16.88
C GLU A 47 40.50 23.77 -16.47
N PRO A 48 41.13 23.41 -15.34
CA PRO A 48 42.46 22.82 -15.52
C PRO A 48 42.89 21.75 -14.50
N ALA A 49 43.55 20.72 -15.05
CA ALA A 49 44.83 20.12 -14.66
C ALA A 49 45.20 19.83 -13.18
N ALA A 50 45.79 18.64 -12.98
CA ALA A 50 46.28 18.13 -11.71
C ALA A 50 47.71 18.60 -11.33
N ALA A 51 47.98 18.63 -10.03
CA ALA A 51 49.32 18.49 -9.44
C ALA A 51 49.20 17.83 -8.05
N ALA A 52 50.21 17.05 -7.65
CA ALA A 52 50.25 16.33 -6.37
C ALA A 52 51.44 16.78 -5.53
N GLU A 53 51.31 16.75 -4.20
CA GLU A 53 52.45 16.71 -3.26
C GLU A 53 52.02 16.11 -1.90
N GLU A 54 52.99 15.57 -1.14
CA GLU A 54 52.75 14.60 -0.06
C GLU A 54 53.43 15.00 1.27
N LYS A 55 52.75 14.75 2.40
CA LYS A 55 53.29 14.58 3.79
C LYS A 55 53.90 15.80 4.51
N PRO A 56 54.15 15.73 5.85
CA PRO A 56 53.73 14.73 6.86
C PRO A 56 52.87 15.31 8.01
N ASN A 57 52.47 14.45 8.96
CA ASN A 57 51.72 14.80 10.18
C ASN A 57 52.58 14.54 11.44
N GLU A 58 52.60 15.45 12.42
CA GLU A 58 53.38 15.35 13.67
C GLU A 58 52.54 14.87 14.89
N GLU A 59 53.18 14.75 16.06
CA GLU A 59 52.89 13.70 17.06
C GLU A 59 51.97 14.04 18.27
N ARG A 60 51.63 12.94 18.98
CA ARG A 60 50.93 12.67 20.27
C ARG A 60 51.39 13.48 21.51
N PRO A 61 50.65 13.51 22.66
CA PRO A 61 50.31 12.37 23.57
C PRO A 61 48.83 12.36 24.08
N ALA A 62 48.20 11.28 24.64
CA ALA A 62 48.47 10.37 25.79
C ALA A 62 48.47 11.13 27.16
N GLU A 63 47.81 10.75 28.27
CA GLU A 63 46.95 9.64 28.78
C GLU A 63 45.72 10.27 29.55
N ASP A 64 44.68 9.59 30.08
CA ASP A 64 44.67 8.59 31.17
C ASP A 64 43.24 7.99 31.39
N GLN A 65 43.12 6.84 32.08
CA GLN A 65 41.84 6.19 32.48
C GLN A 65 41.61 6.24 34.01
N PRO A 66 40.43 5.84 34.54
CA PRO A 66 40.30 4.45 35.01
C PRO A 66 38.91 3.78 34.78
N ALA A 67 38.87 2.45 35.01
CA ALA A 67 37.68 1.58 35.03
C ALA A 67 36.87 1.74 36.35
N ASP A 68 35.73 1.09 36.66
CA ASP A 68 34.95 -0.02 36.06
C ASP A 68 33.44 0.43 35.95
N ALA A 69 32.35 -0.37 35.81
CA ALA A 69 32.10 -1.82 35.90
C ALA A 69 30.79 -2.27 35.20
N GLU A 70 30.61 -3.60 35.12
CA GLU A 70 29.38 -4.41 34.96
C GLU A 70 28.42 -4.26 33.76
N LYS A 71 28.11 -5.44 33.19
CA LYS A 71 27.15 -5.75 32.12
C LYS A 71 26.25 -6.91 32.62
N PRO A 72 24.94 -6.91 32.38
CA PRO A 72 24.14 -8.13 32.21
C PRO A 72 23.93 -8.42 30.71
N ALA A 73 24.18 -9.62 30.17
CA ALA A 73 23.48 -10.88 30.43
C ALA A 73 22.00 -10.74 29.99
N ASP A 74 21.59 -11.10 28.77
CA ASP A 74 21.74 -12.39 28.08
C ASP A 74 21.13 -13.54 28.91
N ALA A 75 19.96 -14.02 28.47
CA ALA A 75 19.14 -14.98 29.20
C ALA A 75 18.47 -15.96 28.22
N THR A 76 19.17 -17.05 27.94
CA THR A 76 18.61 -18.27 27.35
C THR A 76 18.44 -19.33 28.44
N SER A 77 17.22 -19.84 28.62
CA SER A 77 16.92 -21.06 29.39
C SER A 77 15.44 -21.42 29.25
N ALA A 78 15.01 -22.67 29.12
CA ALA A 78 15.75 -23.92 28.84
C ALA A 78 14.73 -25.00 28.41
N ASP A 79 15.22 -26.08 27.79
CA ASP A 79 14.46 -27.32 27.63
C ASP A 79 13.99 -27.91 28.97
N GLU A 80 12.78 -28.47 29.00
CA GLU A 80 12.44 -29.57 29.90
C GLU A 80 11.56 -30.62 29.17
N LYS A 81 11.96 -31.89 29.26
CA LYS A 81 11.32 -33.05 28.60
C LYS A 81 11.83 -34.35 29.24
N PRO A 82 11.07 -35.46 29.27
CA PRO A 82 9.62 -35.63 29.39
C PRO A 82 9.24 -36.37 30.71
N ALA A 83 7.94 -36.56 30.95
CA ALA A 83 7.44 -37.64 31.82
C ALA A 83 6.56 -38.60 31.00
N ASP A 84 6.71 -39.89 31.23
CA ASP A 84 5.98 -40.95 30.54
C ASP A 84 4.50 -41.03 30.94
N GLU A 85 3.61 -41.26 29.96
CA GLU A 85 2.51 -42.22 30.17
C GLU A 85 2.19 -43.00 28.89
N LYS A 86 1.86 -44.29 29.04
CA LYS A 86 1.70 -45.27 27.95
C LYS A 86 0.25 -45.32 27.41
N PRO A 87 0.04 -45.87 26.19
CA PRO A 87 -1.21 -45.67 25.45
C PRO A 87 -2.32 -46.69 25.76
N ALA A 88 -3.53 -46.27 25.47
CA ALA A 88 -4.69 -47.09 25.11
C ALA A 88 -5.49 -46.33 24.02
N ALA A 89 -6.15 -46.96 23.06
CA ALA A 89 -6.03 -48.30 22.50
C ALA A 89 -6.54 -48.23 21.04
N GLU A 90 -6.11 -49.14 20.18
CA GLU A 90 -6.60 -49.23 18.80
C GLU A 90 -8.06 -49.68 18.78
N ASP A 91 -8.92 -49.06 17.96
CA ASP A 91 -9.97 -49.84 17.27
C ASP A 91 -10.47 -49.18 15.97
N LYS A 92 -10.49 -49.99 14.92
CA LYS A 92 -11.08 -49.81 13.58
C LYS A 92 -10.91 -51.15 12.83
N PRO A 93 -11.78 -51.53 11.88
CA PRO A 93 -13.08 -50.95 11.51
C PRO A 93 -14.22 -51.99 11.54
N ALA A 94 -15.44 -51.57 11.24
CA ALA A 94 -16.50 -52.46 10.75
C ALA A 94 -17.14 -51.85 9.49
N GLU A 95 -17.11 -52.61 8.40
CA GLU A 95 -17.87 -52.33 7.18
C GLU A 95 -19.34 -52.71 7.40
N ASP A 96 -20.29 -51.95 6.85
CA ASP A 96 -21.43 -52.60 6.20
C ASP A 96 -22.12 -51.73 5.13
N LYS A 97 -22.52 -52.39 4.05
CA LYS A 97 -23.34 -51.95 2.90
C LYS A 97 -23.79 -53.26 2.25
N PRO A 98 -25.04 -53.43 1.79
CA PRO A 98 -25.51 -52.65 0.62
C PRO A 98 -27.04 -52.47 0.49
N ALA A 99 -27.45 -51.94 -0.68
CA ALA A 99 -28.76 -52.11 -1.34
C ALA A 99 -29.99 -51.38 -0.70
N ASP A 100 -31.03 -50.97 -1.44
CA ASP A 100 -31.26 -51.00 -2.90
C ASP A 100 -32.20 -49.85 -3.34
N ALA A 101 -32.33 -49.61 -4.65
CA ALA A 101 -33.36 -48.73 -5.22
C ALA A 101 -34.71 -49.48 -5.40
N PRO A 102 -35.82 -48.79 -5.72
CA PRO A 102 -36.17 -48.68 -7.16
C PRO A 102 -36.84 -47.37 -7.60
N THR A 103 -36.97 -47.26 -8.92
CA THR A 103 -37.53 -46.16 -9.74
C THR A 103 -39.01 -46.38 -10.09
N GLU A 104 -39.77 -45.31 -10.36
CA GLU A 104 -40.95 -45.18 -11.27
C GLU A 104 -41.68 -43.83 -10.96
N ASP A 105 -42.53 -43.21 -11.79
CA ASP A 105 -42.42 -42.82 -13.22
C ASP A 105 -43.35 -41.58 -13.46
N LYS A 106 -43.35 -41.00 -14.67
CA LYS A 106 -44.04 -39.75 -15.12
C LYS A 106 -45.59 -39.87 -15.23
N PRO A 107 -46.39 -38.77 -15.31
CA PRO A 107 -46.40 -37.73 -16.39
C PRO A 107 -46.48 -36.26 -15.86
N ALA A 108 -46.11 -35.16 -16.53
CA ALA A 108 -46.26 -34.68 -17.92
C ALA A 108 -47.66 -34.10 -18.28
N GLU A 109 -47.80 -32.76 -18.18
CA GLU A 109 -48.89 -31.97 -18.80
C GLU A 109 -48.36 -30.57 -19.22
N GLU A 110 -49.06 -29.83 -20.10
CA GLU A 110 -48.47 -28.84 -21.03
C GLU A 110 -48.57 -27.33 -20.67
N LYS A 111 -47.85 -26.51 -21.46
CA LYS A 111 -47.68 -25.03 -21.43
C LYS A 111 -48.99 -24.25 -21.77
N PRO A 112 -49.06 -22.92 -21.48
CA PRO A 112 -48.41 -21.83 -22.27
C PRO A 112 -47.48 -20.95 -21.38
N ALA A 113 -46.30 -20.48 -21.78
CA ALA A 113 -45.90 -19.70 -22.96
C ALA A 113 -46.25 -18.19 -22.88
N GLU A 114 -45.35 -17.40 -22.28
CA GLU A 114 -45.24 -15.94 -22.47
C GLU A 114 -43.74 -15.52 -22.38
N GLU A 115 -43.41 -14.31 -22.84
CA GLU A 115 -42.16 -14.06 -23.59
C GLU A 115 -40.91 -13.71 -22.76
N LYS A 116 -39.74 -14.18 -23.22
CA LYS A 116 -38.42 -13.63 -22.86
C LYS A 116 -37.98 -12.62 -23.93
N PRO A 117 -37.51 -11.41 -23.59
CA PRO A 117 -36.76 -10.57 -24.52
C PRO A 117 -35.36 -11.17 -24.79
N ALA A 118 -34.81 -10.86 -25.96
CA ALA A 118 -33.68 -11.58 -26.54
C ALA A 118 -32.31 -11.27 -25.90
N GLU A 119 -31.47 -12.30 -25.90
CA GLU A 119 -30.06 -12.28 -25.52
C GLU A 119 -29.22 -12.06 -26.79
N GLU A 120 -28.72 -10.84 -27.02
CA GLU A 120 -27.76 -10.57 -28.09
C GLU A 120 -26.35 -10.95 -27.65
N LYS A 121 -25.79 -12.00 -28.27
CA LYS A 121 -24.35 -12.27 -28.26
C LYS A 121 -23.59 -11.12 -28.93
N PRO A 122 -22.59 -10.50 -28.28
CA PRO A 122 -21.52 -9.87 -29.00
C PRO A 122 -20.60 -10.97 -29.55
N THR A 123 -20.64 -11.18 -30.86
CA THR A 123 -19.64 -11.98 -31.59
C THR A 123 -18.26 -11.34 -31.46
N SER A 124 -17.21 -12.16 -31.45
CA SER A 124 -15.84 -11.67 -31.44
C SER A 124 -15.49 -11.04 -32.80
N GLU A 125 -15.48 -9.71 -32.87
CA GLU A 125 -14.71 -8.99 -33.87
C GLU A 125 -13.50 -8.34 -33.20
N SER A 126 -12.31 -8.72 -33.68
CA SER A 126 -11.05 -8.15 -33.23
C SER A 126 -10.91 -6.73 -33.79
N THR A 127 -11.33 -5.73 -33.02
CA THR A 127 -10.95 -4.34 -33.28
C THR A 127 -9.43 -4.22 -33.14
N PRO A 128 -8.66 -3.95 -34.22
CA PRO A 128 -7.23 -3.70 -34.08
C PRO A 128 -7.04 -2.43 -33.25
N ALA A 129 -5.96 -2.38 -32.46
CA ALA A 129 -5.65 -1.27 -31.57
C ALA A 129 -5.86 0.08 -32.29
N ALA A 130 -6.80 0.88 -31.76
CA ALA A 130 -7.04 2.22 -32.26
C ALA A 130 -5.82 3.07 -31.94
N THR A 131 -4.87 3.13 -32.87
CA THR A 131 -3.72 4.02 -32.82
C THR A 131 -4.26 5.44 -32.66
N ALA A 132 -4.08 6.01 -31.45
CA ALA A 132 -4.34 7.41 -31.23
C ALA A 132 -3.56 8.20 -32.28
N LYS A 133 -4.21 9.19 -32.90
CA LYS A 133 -3.50 10.12 -33.77
C LYS A 133 -2.35 10.74 -32.96
N PRO A 134 -1.16 10.97 -33.54
CA PRO A 134 -0.13 11.70 -32.85
C PRO A 134 -0.71 13.05 -32.41
N VAL A 135 -0.87 13.22 -31.10
CA VAL A 135 -1.13 14.53 -30.52
C VAL A 135 0.06 15.38 -30.93
N ASP A 136 -0.19 16.56 -31.50
CA ASP A 136 0.88 17.48 -31.83
C ASP A 136 1.71 17.71 -30.56
N ALA A 137 3.03 17.46 -30.63
CA ALA A 137 3.90 17.52 -29.47
C ALA A 137 3.85 18.91 -28.79
N ALA A 138 3.61 19.98 -29.56
CA ALA A 138 3.40 21.31 -29.00
C ALA A 138 2.10 21.40 -28.20
N VAL A 139 1.02 20.75 -28.64
CA VAL A 139 -0.26 20.69 -27.93
C VAL A 139 -0.16 19.84 -26.67
N ALA A 140 0.51 18.69 -26.74
CA ALA A 140 0.75 17.83 -25.57
C ALA A 140 1.60 18.53 -24.50
N GLN A 141 2.71 19.17 -24.91
CA GLN A 141 3.54 19.98 -24.01
C GLN A 141 2.76 21.17 -23.43
N GLN A 142 1.93 21.85 -24.22
CA GLN A 142 1.09 22.95 -23.73
C GLN A 142 0.08 22.45 -22.67
N ALA A 143 -0.54 21.29 -22.87
CA ALA A 143 -1.46 20.70 -21.90
C ALA A 143 -0.75 20.37 -20.57
N PHE A 144 0.45 19.78 -20.63
CA PHE A 144 1.28 19.55 -19.44
C PHE A 144 1.66 20.86 -18.74
N ASN A 145 2.12 21.87 -19.48
CA ASN A 145 2.52 23.16 -18.91
C ASN A 145 1.37 23.84 -18.15
N VAL A 146 0.13 23.80 -18.68
CA VAL A 146 -1.06 24.32 -17.98
C VAL A 146 -1.26 23.62 -16.63
N LYS A 147 -1.19 22.29 -16.59
CA LYS A 147 -1.34 21.53 -15.34
C LYS A 147 -0.17 21.73 -14.37
N LEU A 148 1.03 21.90 -14.89
CA LEU A 148 2.22 22.22 -14.09
C LEU A 148 2.11 23.61 -13.44
N ASP A 149 1.52 24.59 -14.13
CA ASP A 149 1.30 25.93 -13.59
C ASP A 149 0.14 25.96 -12.56
N GLU A 150 -0.95 25.22 -12.79
CA GLU A 150 -2.00 24.98 -11.78
C GLU A 150 -1.43 24.36 -10.49
N TRP A 151 -0.44 23.48 -10.63
CA TRP A 151 0.28 22.82 -9.53
C TRP A 151 1.25 23.76 -8.81
N LYS A 152 2.01 24.60 -9.54
CA LYS A 152 2.87 25.64 -8.96
C LYS A 152 2.08 26.67 -8.14
N GLU A 153 0.90 27.07 -8.61
CA GLU A 153 0.04 27.98 -7.85
C GLU A 153 -0.56 27.30 -6.61
N LEU A 154 -1.00 26.04 -6.71
CA LEU A 154 -1.41 25.25 -5.53
C LEU A 154 -0.32 25.15 -4.46
N LEU A 155 0.93 24.93 -4.90
CA LEU A 155 2.11 24.91 -4.02
C LEU A 155 2.35 26.23 -3.29
N LYS A 156 2.15 27.34 -3.99
CA LYS A 156 2.28 28.70 -3.47
C LYS A 156 1.15 29.05 -2.50
N GLU A 157 -0.07 28.61 -2.77
CA GLU A 157 -1.21 28.72 -1.86
C GLU A 157 -0.97 27.93 -0.55
N LEU A 158 -0.50 26.67 -0.63
CA LEU A 158 -0.14 25.89 0.55
C LEU A 158 0.98 26.55 1.38
N ARG A 159 2.03 27.10 0.74
CA ARG A 159 3.07 27.87 1.42
C ARG A 159 2.52 29.12 2.13
N ALA A 160 1.54 29.78 1.53
CA ALA A 160 0.89 30.95 2.12
C ALA A 160 0.07 30.57 3.36
N VAL A 161 -0.78 29.53 3.27
CA VAL A 161 -1.56 29.00 4.42
C VAL A 161 -0.61 28.53 5.53
N GLN A 162 0.47 27.81 5.18
CA GLN A 162 1.52 27.41 6.12
C GLN A 162 2.16 28.61 6.82
N SER A 163 2.49 29.68 6.09
CA SER A 163 3.10 30.87 6.67
C SER A 163 2.13 31.62 7.60
N GLN A 164 0.84 31.66 7.25
CA GLN A 164 -0.21 32.25 8.09
C GLN A 164 -0.41 31.44 9.37
N TYR A 165 -0.45 30.11 9.28
CA TYR A 165 -0.62 29.22 10.43
C TYR A 165 0.45 29.40 11.52
N GLN A 166 1.70 29.70 11.13
CA GLN A 166 2.80 29.94 12.08
C GLN A 166 2.62 31.19 12.96
N ILE A 167 1.76 32.13 12.55
CA ILE A 167 1.50 33.40 13.26
C ILE A 167 0.02 33.59 13.64
N ALA A 168 -0.82 32.60 13.35
CA ALA A 168 -2.26 32.64 13.58
C ALA A 168 -2.61 32.65 15.07
N LYS A 169 -3.72 33.31 15.41
CA LYS A 169 -4.34 33.21 16.73
C LYS A 169 -5.25 31.99 16.79
N ASP A 170 -5.56 31.52 18.00
CA ASP A 170 -6.42 30.36 18.24
C ASP A 170 -7.76 30.41 17.47
N ASN A 171 -8.34 31.61 17.31
CA ASN A 171 -9.60 31.83 16.59
C ASN A 171 -9.47 31.85 15.05
N GLU A 172 -8.24 31.79 14.52
CA GLU A 172 -7.90 31.76 13.09
C GLU A 172 -7.43 30.36 12.66
N ILE A 173 -6.94 29.54 13.60
CA ILE A 173 -6.42 28.18 13.37
C ILE A 173 -7.40 27.35 12.56
N GLN A 174 -8.63 27.14 13.03
CA GLN A 174 -9.61 26.24 12.37
C GLN A 174 -9.80 26.58 10.89
N VAL A 175 -9.99 27.86 10.56
CA VAL A 175 -10.18 28.33 9.17
C VAL A 175 -8.97 27.99 8.30
N LEU A 176 -7.76 28.07 8.84
CA LEU A 176 -6.54 27.68 8.14
C LEU A 176 -6.41 26.16 7.97
N GLN A 177 -6.92 25.34 8.91
CA GLN A 177 -6.97 23.87 8.74
C GLN A 177 -7.96 23.48 7.63
N GLU A 178 -9.11 24.14 7.57
CA GLU A 178 -10.12 23.94 6.52
C GLU A 178 -9.60 24.36 5.14
N GLN A 179 -8.92 25.51 5.05
CA GLN A 179 -8.23 25.95 3.82
C GLN A 179 -7.12 24.99 3.40
N TRP A 180 -6.28 24.54 4.34
CA TRP A 180 -5.23 23.57 4.08
C TRP A 180 -5.79 22.26 3.51
N THR A 181 -6.82 21.72 4.15
CA THR A 181 -7.49 20.48 3.71
C THR A 181 -8.06 20.62 2.29
N SER A 182 -8.75 21.73 1.99
CA SER A 182 -9.27 22.03 0.66
C SER A 182 -8.18 22.12 -0.43
N LEU A 183 -7.01 22.70 -0.09
CA LEU A 183 -5.85 22.74 -0.99
C LEU A 183 -5.22 21.36 -1.20
N ILE A 184 -5.20 20.50 -0.17
CA ILE A 184 -4.74 19.11 -0.28
C ILE A 184 -5.68 18.29 -1.17
N ASP A 185 -7.00 18.43 -1.03
CA ASP A 185 -8.01 17.77 -1.87
C ASP A 185 -7.87 18.19 -3.35
N ARG A 186 -7.69 19.49 -3.61
CA ARG A 186 -7.37 20.00 -4.96
C ARG A 186 -6.07 19.40 -5.49
N GLY A 187 -5.09 19.15 -4.62
CA GLY A 187 -3.82 18.50 -4.98
C GLY A 187 -3.99 17.02 -5.33
N HIS A 188 -4.83 16.28 -4.60
CA HIS A 188 -5.20 14.91 -4.93
C HIS A 188 -5.95 14.82 -6.27
N ALA A 189 -6.84 15.77 -6.57
CA ALA A 189 -7.54 15.84 -7.85
C ALA A 189 -6.63 16.20 -9.03
N LEU A 190 -5.67 17.12 -8.84
CA LEU A 190 -4.77 17.60 -9.91
C LEU A 190 -3.64 16.61 -10.25
N LEU A 191 -3.18 15.80 -9.29
CA LEU A 191 -2.07 14.85 -9.49
C LEU A 191 -2.27 13.88 -10.67
N PRO A 192 -3.42 13.18 -10.80
CA PRO A 192 -3.68 12.30 -11.95
C PRO A 192 -3.60 13.03 -13.30
N GLU A 193 -4.20 14.22 -13.41
CA GLU A 193 -4.21 15.01 -14.64
C GLU A 193 -2.79 15.49 -15.01
N LEU A 194 -2.01 15.94 -14.02
CA LEU A 194 -0.61 16.34 -14.19
C LEU A 194 0.28 15.16 -14.62
N ARG A 195 0.01 13.97 -14.07
CA ARG A 195 0.70 12.72 -14.44
C ARG A 195 0.37 12.30 -15.87
N GLU A 196 -0.90 12.31 -16.23
CA GLU A 196 -1.39 11.92 -17.56
C GLU A 196 -0.85 12.87 -18.64
N THR A 197 -1.04 14.18 -18.47
CA THR A 197 -0.56 15.19 -19.43
C THR A 197 0.96 15.18 -19.57
N GLY A 198 1.70 14.97 -18.48
CA GLY A 198 3.16 14.81 -18.52
C GLY A 198 3.61 13.56 -19.29
N LEU A 199 2.92 12.43 -19.11
CA LEU A 199 3.19 11.22 -19.89
C LEU A 199 2.87 11.42 -21.38
N GLN A 200 1.75 12.05 -21.71
CA GLN A 200 1.38 12.37 -23.11
C GLN A 200 2.42 13.28 -23.77
N ALA A 201 2.88 14.33 -23.07
CA ALA A 201 3.94 15.21 -23.56
C ALA A 201 5.26 14.46 -23.78
N TYR A 202 5.65 13.58 -22.84
CA TYR A 202 6.86 12.77 -22.97
C TYR A 202 6.76 11.78 -24.13
N GLN A 203 5.65 11.08 -24.29
CA GLN A 203 5.44 10.13 -25.40
C GLN A 203 5.41 10.85 -26.76
N ALA A 204 4.96 12.11 -26.82
CA ALA A 204 4.96 12.90 -28.05
C ALA A 204 6.35 13.46 -28.43
N SER A 205 7.29 13.61 -27.49
CA SER A 205 8.68 14.00 -27.76
C SER A 205 9.67 13.40 -26.74
N PRO A 206 9.93 12.08 -26.82
CA PRO A 206 10.68 11.37 -25.78
C PRO A 206 12.10 11.91 -25.61
N ASN A 207 12.53 11.99 -24.36
CA ASN A 207 13.88 12.42 -23.93
C ASN A 207 14.33 13.81 -24.43
N THR A 208 13.41 14.61 -25.00
CA THR A 208 13.72 15.92 -25.58
C THR A 208 13.67 17.02 -24.51
N ASP A 209 12.58 17.08 -23.73
CA ASP A 209 12.47 17.97 -22.57
C ASP A 209 13.10 17.30 -21.33
N ARG A 210 14.23 17.86 -20.87
CA ARG A 210 14.96 17.41 -19.68
C ARG A 210 14.25 17.76 -18.37
N VAL A 211 13.45 18.81 -18.34
CA VAL A 211 12.68 19.24 -17.15
C VAL A 211 11.50 18.29 -16.96
N LEU A 212 10.73 18.03 -18.02
CA LEU A 212 9.67 17.02 -18.01
C LEU A 212 10.22 15.63 -17.67
N LEU A 213 11.35 15.22 -18.25
CA LEU A 213 11.94 13.92 -17.93
C LEU A 213 12.31 13.81 -16.44
N ARG A 214 12.95 14.84 -15.87
CA ARG A 214 13.29 14.88 -14.44
C ARG A 214 12.03 14.90 -13.57
N PHE A 215 10.99 15.63 -13.98
CA PHE A 215 9.69 15.68 -13.33
C PHE A 215 9.07 14.28 -13.23
N LEU A 216 8.97 13.56 -14.35
CA LEU A 216 8.37 12.22 -14.41
C LEU A 216 9.16 11.19 -13.59
N VAL A 217 10.50 11.20 -13.66
CA VAL A 217 11.36 10.31 -12.87
C VAL A 217 11.25 10.59 -11.37
N LYS A 218 11.16 11.86 -10.95
CA LYS A 218 10.97 12.21 -9.53
C LYS A 218 9.59 11.82 -9.03
N MET A 219 8.55 12.02 -9.84
CA MET A 219 7.19 11.60 -9.51
C MET A 219 7.06 10.09 -9.40
N LEU A 220 7.71 9.31 -10.30
CA LEU A 220 7.82 7.85 -10.20
C LEU A 220 8.36 7.41 -8.82
N ASP A 221 9.44 8.02 -8.37
CA ASP A 221 10.00 7.77 -7.02
C ASP A 221 9.00 8.19 -5.91
N ASP A 222 8.37 9.37 -6.03
CA ASP A 222 7.36 9.81 -5.04
C ASP A 222 6.17 8.85 -4.92
N GLU A 223 5.68 8.27 -6.01
CA GLU A 223 4.59 7.27 -5.95
C GLU A 223 5.03 5.98 -5.21
N ILE A 224 6.27 5.54 -5.41
CA ILE A 224 6.87 4.40 -4.69
C ILE A 224 7.04 4.70 -3.20
N GLN A 225 7.52 5.89 -2.84
CA GLN A 225 7.63 6.31 -1.44
C GLN A 225 6.27 6.42 -0.73
N ARG A 226 5.17 6.38 -1.48
CA ARG A 226 3.80 6.58 -0.98
C ARG A 226 2.94 5.32 -1.13
N ASP A 227 3.54 4.17 -1.42
CA ASP A 227 2.89 2.86 -1.57
C ASP A 227 1.82 2.80 -2.70
N ASN A 228 1.92 3.74 -3.65
CA ASN A 228 1.00 3.95 -4.75
C ASN A 228 1.56 3.35 -6.05
N TYR A 229 1.70 2.02 -6.06
CA TYR A 229 2.53 1.33 -7.04
C TYR A 229 1.91 1.22 -8.45
N GLU A 230 0.58 1.27 -8.61
CA GLU A 230 -0.05 1.21 -9.93
C GLU A 230 0.28 2.46 -10.76
N PRO A 231 0.17 3.72 -10.23
CA PRO A 231 0.69 4.89 -10.92
C PRO A 231 2.20 4.90 -11.12
N ALA A 232 2.99 4.35 -10.18
CA ALA A 232 4.43 4.20 -10.36
C ALA A 232 4.76 3.32 -11.58
N LEU A 233 4.12 2.15 -11.69
CA LEU A 233 4.33 1.25 -12.81
C LEU A 233 3.89 1.87 -14.15
N ALA A 234 2.74 2.54 -14.15
CA ALA A 234 2.23 3.27 -15.32
C ALA A 234 3.12 4.44 -15.76
N LEU A 235 3.88 5.07 -14.84
CA LEU A 235 4.91 6.04 -15.16
C LEU A 235 6.17 5.38 -15.72
N ALA A 236 6.62 4.29 -15.11
CA ALA A 236 7.88 3.66 -15.47
C ALA A 236 7.84 2.96 -16.84
N GLN A 237 6.69 2.39 -17.22
CA GLN A 237 6.53 1.68 -18.50
C GLN A 237 6.87 2.57 -19.72
N PRO A 238 6.23 3.73 -19.98
CA PRO A 238 6.59 4.59 -21.10
C PRO A 238 8.03 5.13 -21.06
N LEU A 239 8.56 5.42 -19.86
CA LEU A 239 9.96 5.86 -19.69
C LEU A 239 10.95 4.77 -20.13
N ILE A 240 10.67 3.50 -19.78
CA ILE A 240 11.51 2.36 -20.18
C ILE A 240 11.36 2.07 -21.68
N GLU A 241 10.14 2.09 -22.22
CA GLU A 241 9.86 1.83 -23.64
C GLU A 241 10.49 2.84 -24.60
N ASN A 242 10.70 4.08 -24.12
CA ASN A 242 11.36 5.13 -24.89
C ASN A 242 12.84 5.35 -24.48
N ASP A 243 13.50 4.31 -23.98
CA ASP A 243 14.95 4.30 -23.69
C ASP A 243 15.44 5.44 -22.78
N CYS A 244 14.66 5.82 -21.76
CA CYS A 244 15.00 6.89 -20.83
C CYS A 244 16.47 6.80 -20.33
N PRO A 245 17.24 7.91 -20.33
CA PRO A 245 18.63 7.94 -19.89
C PRO A 245 18.88 7.45 -18.45
N SER A 246 17.99 7.78 -17.51
CA SER A 246 18.07 7.32 -16.11
C SER A 246 17.81 5.83 -16.05
N LYS A 247 18.75 5.04 -15.52
CA LYS A 247 18.61 3.58 -15.41
C LYS A 247 18.03 3.14 -14.08
N GLU A 248 18.05 4.03 -13.09
CA GLU A 248 17.42 3.90 -11.78
C GLU A 248 15.92 3.56 -11.89
N ILE A 249 15.25 4.01 -12.96
CA ILE A 249 13.85 3.70 -13.26
C ILE A 249 13.57 2.19 -13.37
N TYR A 250 14.56 1.36 -13.73
CA TYR A 250 14.38 -0.09 -13.80
C TYR A 250 14.23 -0.70 -12.40
N ASN A 251 14.93 -0.17 -11.40
CA ASN A 251 14.75 -0.60 -10.01
C ASN A 251 13.39 -0.16 -9.48
N ALA A 252 13.00 1.09 -9.77
CA ALA A 252 11.68 1.64 -9.44
C ALA A 252 10.54 0.82 -10.06
N ALA A 253 10.61 0.54 -11.37
CA ALA A 253 9.66 -0.30 -12.09
C ALA A 253 9.57 -1.71 -11.51
N GLY A 254 10.72 -2.30 -11.17
CA GLY A 254 10.79 -3.63 -10.57
C GLY A 254 10.13 -3.72 -9.19
N ILE A 255 10.34 -2.70 -8.35
CA ILE A 255 9.68 -2.57 -7.03
C ILE A 255 8.17 -2.40 -7.21
N ALA A 256 7.73 -1.52 -8.12
CA ALA A 256 6.32 -1.26 -8.37
C ALA A 256 5.59 -2.48 -8.97
N ALA A 257 6.21 -3.17 -9.93
CA ALA A 257 5.68 -4.41 -10.52
C ALA A 257 5.57 -5.53 -9.47
N PHE A 258 6.60 -5.71 -8.63
CA PHE A 258 6.54 -6.71 -7.55
C PHE A 258 5.41 -6.40 -6.57
N ALA A 259 5.30 -5.13 -6.15
CA ALA A 259 4.24 -4.70 -5.25
C ALA A 259 2.84 -4.88 -5.87
N THR A 260 2.66 -4.65 -7.17
CA THR A 260 1.38 -4.88 -7.88
C THR A 260 1.09 -6.34 -8.23
N ASN A 261 1.94 -7.28 -7.80
CA ASN A 261 1.89 -8.71 -8.12
C ASN A 261 2.15 -9.06 -9.61
N ASP A 262 2.70 -8.13 -10.40
CA ASP A 262 3.22 -8.41 -11.74
C ASP A 262 4.67 -8.93 -11.62
N PHE A 263 4.78 -10.17 -11.17
CA PHE A 263 6.06 -10.82 -10.92
C PHE A 263 6.87 -11.10 -12.20
N GLU A 264 6.23 -11.11 -13.38
CA GLU A 264 6.91 -11.24 -14.68
C GLU A 264 7.58 -9.92 -15.09
N ALA A 265 6.86 -8.80 -15.01
CA ALA A 265 7.47 -7.49 -15.24
C ALA A 265 8.52 -7.16 -14.16
N ALA A 266 8.28 -7.54 -12.90
CA ALA A 266 9.24 -7.39 -11.82
C ALA A 266 10.57 -8.10 -12.11
N GLU A 267 10.54 -9.38 -12.54
CA GLU A 267 11.77 -10.11 -12.90
C GLU A 267 12.52 -9.40 -14.02
N LYS A 268 11.83 -9.04 -15.11
CA LYS A 268 12.39 -8.33 -16.26
C LYS A 268 13.06 -7.02 -15.85
N TYR A 269 12.41 -6.21 -15.02
CA TYR A 269 12.91 -4.90 -14.63
C TYR A 269 14.03 -4.98 -13.58
N LEU A 270 13.92 -5.86 -12.57
CA LEU A 270 14.96 -6.05 -11.55
C LEU A 270 16.22 -6.70 -12.14
N GLN A 271 16.08 -7.63 -13.10
CA GLN A 271 17.22 -8.17 -13.85
C GLN A 271 17.94 -7.06 -14.65
N LYS A 272 17.20 -6.13 -15.25
CA LYS A 272 17.78 -4.95 -15.92
C LYS A 272 18.45 -3.98 -14.93
N ALA A 273 17.84 -3.71 -13.78
CA ALA A 273 18.43 -2.91 -12.73
C ALA A 273 19.75 -3.52 -12.21
N GLN A 274 19.81 -4.85 -12.07
CA GLN A 274 21.03 -5.58 -11.74
C GLN A 274 22.10 -5.43 -12.83
N GLN A 275 21.74 -5.58 -14.12
CA GLN A 275 22.65 -5.39 -15.25
C GLN A 275 23.24 -3.97 -15.32
N PHE A 276 22.47 -2.94 -14.94
CA PHE A 276 22.93 -1.55 -14.87
C PHE A 276 23.63 -1.18 -13.55
N GLY A 277 23.66 -2.06 -12.55
CA GLY A 277 24.28 -1.78 -11.25
C GLY A 277 23.48 -0.83 -10.34
N VAL A 278 22.18 -0.63 -10.60
CA VAL A 278 21.30 0.33 -9.90
C VAL A 278 20.28 -0.35 -8.97
N LEU A 279 20.48 -1.63 -8.67
CA LEU A 279 19.59 -2.43 -7.81
C LEU A 279 19.74 -2.01 -6.35
N THR A 280 18.66 -1.51 -5.72
CA THR A 280 18.64 -1.20 -4.28
C THR A 280 18.47 -2.46 -3.45
N ASP A 281 18.65 -2.38 -2.13
CA ASP A 281 18.48 -3.56 -1.25
C ASP A 281 17.04 -4.09 -1.25
N VAL A 282 16.04 -3.21 -1.36
CA VAL A 282 14.64 -3.62 -1.57
C VAL A 282 14.48 -4.37 -2.90
N GLY A 283 15.01 -3.82 -4.00
CA GLY A 283 14.98 -4.48 -5.31
C GLY A 283 15.72 -5.82 -5.32
N ARG A 284 16.83 -5.93 -4.57
CA ARG A 284 17.61 -7.16 -4.40
C ARG A 284 16.84 -8.23 -3.63
N ASN A 285 16.19 -7.84 -2.53
CA ASN A 285 15.37 -8.75 -1.72
C ASN A 285 14.20 -9.29 -2.54
N TYR A 286 13.46 -8.41 -3.24
CA TYR A 286 12.38 -8.83 -4.14
C TYR A 286 12.89 -9.73 -5.26
N PHE A 287 14.01 -9.40 -5.90
CA PHE A 287 14.59 -10.23 -6.96
C PHE A 287 14.99 -11.62 -6.48
N GLY A 288 15.49 -11.75 -5.25
CA GLY A 288 15.86 -13.03 -4.65
C GLY A 288 14.69 -13.98 -4.38
N VAL A 289 13.50 -13.44 -4.09
CA VAL A 289 12.31 -14.24 -3.72
C VAL A 289 11.31 -14.46 -4.86
N LEU A 290 11.47 -13.75 -5.98
CA LEU A 290 10.56 -13.81 -7.15
C LEU A 290 10.12 -15.23 -7.59
N PRO A 291 11.00 -16.24 -7.68
CA PRO A 291 10.60 -17.58 -8.15
C PRO A 291 9.55 -18.25 -7.26
N GLU A 292 9.64 -18.05 -5.94
CA GLU A 292 8.65 -18.57 -4.99
C GLU A 292 7.31 -17.85 -5.14
N TYR A 293 7.35 -16.52 -5.23
CA TYR A 293 6.15 -15.68 -5.34
C TYR A 293 5.37 -15.92 -6.64
N LYS A 294 6.05 -16.23 -7.76
CA LYS A 294 5.39 -16.61 -9.01
C LYS A 294 4.50 -17.85 -8.82
N GLU A 295 4.97 -18.85 -8.10
CA GLU A 295 4.19 -20.07 -7.82
C GLU A 295 3.09 -19.84 -6.78
N LEU A 296 3.33 -19.05 -5.74
CA LEU A 296 2.28 -18.66 -4.77
C LEU A 296 1.17 -17.85 -5.46
N TRP A 297 1.54 -16.87 -6.29
CA TRP A 297 0.59 -16.00 -6.99
C TRP A 297 -0.26 -16.78 -8.00
N LYS A 298 0.33 -17.74 -8.72
CA LYS A 298 -0.42 -18.62 -9.62
C LYS A 298 -1.48 -19.45 -8.90
N LYS A 299 -1.21 -19.91 -7.67
CA LYS A 299 -2.22 -20.58 -6.82
C LYS A 299 -3.31 -19.60 -6.39
N GLU A 300 -2.92 -18.41 -5.95
CA GLU A 300 -3.85 -17.35 -5.57
C GLU A 300 -4.76 -16.95 -6.74
N GLN A 301 -4.22 -16.72 -7.93
CA GLN A 301 -4.98 -16.40 -9.15
C GLN A 301 -6.04 -17.46 -9.44
N ALA A 302 -5.69 -18.75 -9.36
CA ALA A 302 -6.65 -19.84 -9.56
C ALA A 302 -7.79 -19.81 -8.52
N LYS A 303 -7.50 -19.46 -7.25
CA LYS A 303 -8.55 -19.18 -6.25
C LYS A 303 -9.39 -17.97 -6.65
N ARG A 304 -8.77 -16.84 -7.04
CA ARG A 304 -9.48 -15.60 -7.45
C ARG A 304 -10.41 -15.81 -8.63
N GLU A 305 -10.00 -16.59 -9.62
CA GLU A 305 -10.81 -16.91 -10.80
C GLU A 305 -12.06 -17.73 -10.42
N ALA A 306 -11.91 -18.73 -9.55
CA ALA A 306 -13.05 -19.52 -9.04
C ALA A 306 -14.01 -18.66 -8.20
N GLU A 307 -13.48 -17.80 -7.32
CA GLU A 307 -14.26 -16.83 -6.53
C GLU A 307 -15.03 -15.84 -7.41
N ALA A 308 -14.38 -15.29 -8.43
CA ALA A 308 -14.99 -14.35 -9.36
C ALA A 308 -16.07 -15.00 -10.25
N ALA A 309 -15.94 -16.31 -10.53
CA ALA A 309 -16.98 -17.07 -11.23
C ALA A 309 -18.19 -17.41 -10.34
N ALA A 310 -17.99 -17.52 -9.02
CA ALA A 310 -19.07 -17.70 -8.05
C ALA A 310 -19.78 -16.36 -7.71
N ASP A 311 -19.01 -15.26 -7.64
CA ASP A 311 -19.42 -13.90 -7.24
C ASP A 311 -20.36 -13.84 -6.03
N ASP A 312 -20.10 -14.65 -5.00
CA ASP A 312 -20.93 -14.77 -3.80
C ASP A 312 -20.25 -14.30 -2.51
N LEU A 313 -18.91 -14.09 -2.53
CA LEU A 313 -18.14 -13.68 -1.35
C LEU A 313 -18.67 -12.39 -0.69
N PRO A 314 -18.63 -12.29 0.65
CA PRO A 314 -19.00 -11.07 1.36
C PRO A 314 -18.11 -9.89 0.98
N ARG A 315 -18.69 -8.69 0.99
CA ARG A 315 -18.00 -7.43 0.70
C ARG A 315 -18.36 -6.37 1.74
N VAL A 316 -17.35 -5.66 2.23
CA VAL A 316 -17.49 -4.55 3.20
C VAL A 316 -16.86 -3.29 2.61
N LYS A 317 -17.50 -2.14 2.82
CA LYS A 317 -16.94 -0.82 2.54
C LYS A 317 -16.47 -0.19 3.84
N LEU A 318 -15.23 0.25 3.86
CA LEU A 318 -14.68 1.15 4.87
C LEU A 318 -14.66 2.55 4.26
N ALA A 319 -15.63 3.39 4.62
CA ALA A 319 -15.57 4.82 4.32
C ALA A 319 -14.56 5.44 5.28
N THR A 320 -13.41 5.89 4.77
CA THR A 320 -12.32 6.45 5.58
C THR A 320 -12.21 7.97 5.42
N SER A 321 -11.40 8.62 6.25
CA SER A 321 -11.05 10.04 6.09
C SER A 321 -10.38 10.36 4.75
N GLU A 322 -9.77 9.38 4.08
CA GLU A 322 -9.08 9.56 2.79
C GLU A 322 -9.91 9.10 1.58
N GLY A 323 -11.13 8.61 1.81
CA GLY A 323 -12.04 8.04 0.80
C GLY A 323 -12.51 6.61 1.11
N ASP A 324 -13.21 5.99 0.14
CA ASP A 324 -13.78 4.64 0.29
C ASP A 324 -12.79 3.53 -0.09
N ILE A 325 -12.57 2.58 0.83
CA ILE A 325 -11.92 1.29 0.55
C ILE A 325 -13.01 0.21 0.53
N VAL A 326 -13.06 -0.62 -0.53
CA VAL A 326 -13.93 -1.79 -0.58
C VAL A 326 -13.10 -3.05 -0.50
N ILE A 327 -13.44 -3.91 0.46
CA ILE A 327 -12.81 -5.19 0.73
C ILE A 327 -13.78 -6.34 0.43
N GLU A 328 -13.24 -7.44 -0.06
CA GLU A 328 -13.90 -8.72 -0.31
C GLU A 328 -13.31 -9.77 0.62
N LEU A 329 -14.15 -10.60 1.23
CA LEU A 329 -13.78 -11.45 2.37
C LEU A 329 -13.66 -12.92 1.96
N PHE A 330 -12.58 -13.58 2.39
CA PHE A 330 -12.23 -14.97 2.07
C PHE A 330 -12.96 -15.94 3.01
N GLU A 331 -14.29 -15.94 2.93
CA GLU A 331 -15.16 -16.72 3.81
C GLU A 331 -15.02 -18.24 3.64
N ASN A 332 -14.49 -18.71 2.50
CA ASN A 332 -14.29 -20.13 2.26
C ASN A 332 -13.13 -20.65 3.15
N GLU A 333 -12.01 -19.91 3.18
CA GLU A 333 -10.80 -20.27 3.93
C GLU A 333 -10.85 -19.81 5.40
N ALA A 334 -11.41 -18.63 5.67
CA ALA A 334 -11.42 -17.99 6.99
C ALA A 334 -12.85 -17.65 7.52
N PRO A 335 -13.80 -18.62 7.53
CA PRO A 335 -15.18 -18.38 7.92
C PRO A 335 -15.35 -17.81 9.34
N GLU A 336 -14.50 -18.19 10.30
CA GLU A 336 -14.65 -17.71 11.69
C GLU A 336 -14.18 -16.26 11.84
N THR A 337 -13.06 -15.93 11.17
CA THR A 337 -12.49 -14.58 11.13
C THR A 337 -13.41 -13.63 10.36
N VAL A 338 -13.99 -14.08 9.25
CA VAL A 338 -15.01 -13.34 8.49
C VAL A 338 -16.31 -13.21 9.29
N GLY A 339 -16.76 -14.28 9.95
CA GLY A 339 -17.89 -14.31 10.88
C GLY A 339 -17.79 -13.23 11.95
N ASN A 340 -16.64 -13.16 12.61
CA ASN A 340 -16.29 -12.13 13.57
C ASN A 340 -16.25 -10.72 12.95
N PHE A 341 -15.53 -10.53 11.84
CA PHE A 341 -15.37 -9.21 11.23
C PHE A 341 -16.70 -8.62 10.76
N VAL A 342 -17.53 -9.39 10.05
CA VAL A 342 -18.86 -8.96 9.61
C VAL A 342 -19.76 -8.66 10.80
N SER A 343 -19.75 -9.50 11.84
CA SER A 343 -20.51 -9.25 13.08
C SER A 343 -20.13 -7.91 13.72
N LEU A 344 -18.83 -7.59 13.81
CA LEU A 344 -18.35 -6.32 14.35
C LEU A 344 -18.74 -5.12 13.48
N VAL A 345 -18.71 -5.24 12.15
CA VAL A 345 -19.21 -4.21 11.22
C VAL A 345 -20.70 -3.96 11.42
N GLU A 346 -21.53 -5.00 11.53
CA GLU A 346 -22.99 -4.86 11.70
C GLU A 346 -23.39 -4.24 13.05
N HIS A 347 -22.54 -4.35 14.07
CA HIS A 347 -22.70 -3.67 15.35
C HIS A 347 -22.10 -2.25 15.39
N GLY A 348 -21.54 -1.75 14.27
CA GLY A 348 -20.92 -0.43 14.19
C GLY A 348 -19.60 -0.30 14.97
N PHE A 349 -18.95 -1.41 15.32
CA PHE A 349 -17.76 -1.43 16.18
C PHE A 349 -16.59 -0.62 15.60
N TYR A 350 -16.44 -0.61 14.27
CA TYR A 350 -15.34 0.05 13.58
C TYR A 350 -15.58 1.55 13.31
N ASP A 351 -16.78 2.08 13.58
CA ASP A 351 -17.13 3.47 13.27
C ASP A 351 -16.37 4.44 14.19
N GLY A 352 -15.62 5.36 13.58
CA GLY A 352 -14.76 6.33 14.26
C GLY A 352 -13.35 5.82 14.61
N LEU A 353 -13.05 4.53 14.43
CA LEU A 353 -11.75 3.96 14.81
C LEU A 353 -10.60 4.41 13.90
N SER A 354 -9.40 4.48 14.45
CA SER A 354 -8.19 4.93 13.75
C SER A 354 -7.35 3.80 13.16
N PHE A 355 -6.60 4.13 12.11
CA PHE A 355 -5.42 3.38 11.70
C PHE A 355 -4.22 3.83 12.54
N HIS A 356 -4.06 3.22 13.73
CA HIS A 356 -3.09 3.64 14.74
C HIS A 356 -1.62 3.31 14.40
N ARG A 357 -1.38 2.46 13.39
CA ARG A 357 -0.04 2.07 12.95
C ARG A 357 -0.02 1.85 11.45
N VAL A 358 0.69 2.69 10.71
CA VAL A 358 0.74 2.65 9.24
C VAL A 358 2.19 2.81 8.80
N LEU A 359 2.80 1.72 8.35
CA LEU A 359 4.21 1.64 8.02
C LEU A 359 4.40 1.54 6.51
N GLN A 360 5.15 2.49 5.95
CA GLN A 360 5.51 2.55 4.52
C GLN A 360 6.20 1.25 4.09
N GLY A 361 5.87 0.74 2.90
CA GLY A 361 6.42 -0.49 2.35
C GLY A 361 5.98 -1.76 3.08
N PHE A 362 4.97 -1.68 3.96
CA PHE A 362 4.52 -2.82 4.76
C PHE A 362 2.98 -2.92 4.87
N MET A 363 2.35 -2.27 5.85
CA MET A 363 0.90 -2.36 6.07
C MET A 363 0.30 -1.16 6.85
N ALA A 364 -1.03 -1.05 6.80
CA ALA A 364 -1.85 -0.16 7.61
C ALA A 364 -2.71 -0.98 8.58
N GLN A 365 -2.47 -0.86 9.88
CA GLN A 365 -3.16 -1.54 10.97
C GLN A 365 -4.18 -0.62 11.65
N GLY A 366 -5.37 -1.17 11.93
CA GLY A 366 -6.49 -0.48 12.57
C GLY A 366 -7.39 -1.48 13.31
N GLY A 367 -8.63 -1.08 13.62
CA GLY A 367 -9.59 -1.94 14.33
C GLY A 367 -9.39 -2.03 15.86
N ASP A 368 -8.60 -1.12 16.43
CA ASP A 368 -8.41 -0.98 17.87
C ASP A 368 -9.34 0.13 18.43
N PRO A 369 -10.22 -0.16 19.41
CA PRO A 369 -11.06 0.84 20.07
C PRO A 369 -10.30 1.81 20.98
N GLN A 370 -9.07 1.49 21.42
CA GLN A 370 -8.23 2.40 22.22
C GLN A 370 -7.36 3.32 21.35
N GLY A 371 -7.00 2.86 20.15
CA GLY A 371 -6.16 3.59 19.19
C GLY A 371 -4.67 3.61 19.54
N ASP A 372 -4.22 2.75 20.43
CA ASP A 372 -2.83 2.63 20.90
C ASP A 372 -2.17 1.27 20.58
N GLY A 373 -2.93 0.36 19.97
CA GLY A 373 -2.53 -1.00 19.61
C GLY A 373 -2.89 -2.06 20.66
N THR A 374 -3.51 -1.70 21.79
CA THR A 374 -3.73 -2.62 22.92
C THR A 374 -5.18 -3.07 23.12
N GLY A 375 -6.16 -2.40 22.52
CA GLY A 375 -7.58 -2.76 22.66
C GLY A 375 -8.07 -3.86 21.70
N GLY A 376 -9.31 -4.27 21.93
CA GLY A 376 -9.99 -5.32 21.18
C GLY A 376 -11.49 -5.37 21.52
N PRO A 377 -12.25 -6.37 21.03
CA PRO A 377 -13.70 -6.43 21.16
C PRO A 377 -14.17 -7.04 22.50
N GLY A 378 -13.25 -7.21 23.47
CA GLY A 378 -13.49 -7.85 24.76
C GLY A 378 -13.47 -9.39 24.73
N TYR A 379 -13.03 -9.99 23.63
CA TYR A 379 -12.85 -11.44 23.47
C TYR A 379 -11.83 -11.73 22.35
N ASN A 380 -11.36 -12.97 22.29
CA ASN A 380 -10.49 -13.47 21.23
C ASN A 380 -11.22 -14.49 20.34
N ILE A 381 -10.68 -14.74 19.15
CA ILE A 381 -11.11 -15.78 18.20
C ILE A 381 -9.96 -16.72 17.85
N TYR A 382 -10.29 -17.94 17.41
CA TYR A 382 -9.31 -18.92 16.93
C TYR A 382 -8.62 -18.48 15.62
N CYS A 383 -7.33 -18.80 15.47
CA CYS A 383 -6.56 -18.52 14.25
C CYS A 383 -6.85 -19.57 13.17
N GLU A 384 -7.12 -19.11 11.95
CA GLU A 384 -7.33 -19.96 10.77
C GLU A 384 -6.07 -19.98 9.86
N CYS A 385 -4.99 -19.37 10.36
CA CYS A 385 -3.69 -19.18 9.69
C CYS A 385 -2.95 -20.47 9.31
N GLU A 386 -3.17 -21.59 10.01
CA GLU A 386 -2.48 -22.87 9.79
C GLU A 386 -3.28 -23.88 8.95
N LYS A 387 -4.49 -23.54 8.48
CA LYS A 387 -5.29 -24.46 7.66
C LYS A 387 -4.57 -24.82 6.36
N GLU A 388 -4.79 -26.02 5.84
CA GLU A 388 -4.20 -26.47 4.56
C GLU A 388 -4.58 -25.53 3.39
N ASP A 389 -5.77 -24.95 3.44
CA ASP A 389 -6.34 -24.07 2.42
C ASP A 389 -6.14 -22.58 2.70
N HIS A 390 -5.35 -22.16 3.70
CA HIS A 390 -5.17 -20.74 4.04
C HIS A 390 -4.70 -19.85 2.86
N ARG A 391 -4.77 -18.52 3.05
CA ARG A 391 -4.39 -17.52 2.04
C ARG A 391 -3.04 -16.88 2.38
N ASP A 392 -2.25 -16.65 1.34
CA ASP A 392 -0.98 -15.94 1.40
C ASP A 392 -1.19 -14.42 1.32
N HIS A 393 -0.24 -13.64 1.85
CA HIS A 393 -0.31 -12.18 1.90
C HIS A 393 0.31 -11.53 0.65
N PHE A 394 -0.56 -11.11 -0.27
CA PHE A 394 -0.24 -10.29 -1.45
C PHE A 394 -0.57 -8.81 -1.20
N ARG A 395 -0.35 -7.90 -2.16
CA ARG A 395 -0.80 -6.50 -2.03
C ARG A 395 -2.32 -6.42 -1.85
N GLY A 396 -2.75 -5.56 -0.92
CA GLY A 396 -4.15 -5.34 -0.59
C GLY A 396 -4.77 -6.45 0.27
N THR A 397 -3.99 -7.40 0.80
CA THR A 397 -4.52 -8.45 1.69
C THR A 397 -4.98 -7.83 3.01
N LEU A 398 -6.17 -8.23 3.46
CA LEU A 398 -6.72 -7.97 4.78
C LEU A 398 -6.44 -9.17 5.68
N SER A 399 -5.82 -8.93 6.83
CA SER A 399 -5.38 -9.99 7.73
C SER A 399 -5.53 -9.61 9.21
N MET A 400 -5.72 -10.61 10.07
CA MET A 400 -6.01 -10.44 11.49
C MET A 400 -4.73 -10.17 12.29
N ALA A 401 -4.73 -9.08 13.06
CA ALA A 401 -3.63 -8.77 13.98
C ALA A 401 -3.82 -9.49 15.32
N HIS A 402 -2.73 -10.00 15.89
CA HIS A 402 -2.72 -10.69 17.18
C HIS A 402 -1.32 -10.69 17.80
N ALA A 403 -1.24 -10.84 19.13
CA ALA A 403 -0.01 -10.97 19.90
C ALA A 403 0.49 -12.43 20.03
N GLY A 404 -0.31 -13.40 19.58
CA GLY A 404 0.01 -14.81 19.51
C GLY A 404 -1.13 -15.60 18.87
N ARG A 405 -0.94 -16.92 18.75
CA ARG A 405 -2.01 -17.82 18.28
C ARG A 405 -3.25 -17.65 19.16
N ASP A 406 -4.42 -17.62 18.54
CA ASP A 406 -5.73 -17.52 19.21
C ASP A 406 -5.90 -16.27 20.11
N THR A 407 -5.13 -15.21 19.83
CA THR A 407 -5.30 -13.86 20.44
C THR A 407 -5.77 -12.80 19.43
N GLY A 408 -6.35 -13.21 18.30
CA GLY A 408 -6.98 -12.32 17.34
C GLY A 408 -8.34 -11.84 17.86
N GLY A 409 -8.79 -10.65 17.42
CA GLY A 409 -10.02 -10.05 17.93
C GLY A 409 -10.64 -9.11 16.89
N SER A 410 -10.47 -7.80 17.08
CA SER A 410 -10.98 -6.77 16.15
C SER A 410 -9.89 -6.09 15.34
N GLN A 411 -8.63 -6.14 15.79
CA GLN A 411 -7.54 -5.48 15.10
C GLN A 411 -7.18 -6.20 13.80
N PHE A 412 -7.02 -5.45 12.73
CA PHE A 412 -6.67 -5.98 11.41
C PHE A 412 -5.61 -5.10 10.75
N PHE A 413 -4.95 -5.61 9.72
CA PHE A 413 -4.08 -4.83 8.86
C PHE A 413 -4.36 -5.07 7.37
N LEU A 414 -4.08 -4.03 6.58
CA LEU A 414 -4.15 -4.01 5.13
C LEU A 414 -2.73 -3.86 4.56
N THR A 415 -2.29 -4.79 3.72
CA THR A 415 -0.91 -4.81 3.21
C THR A 415 -0.72 -3.87 2.01
N PHE A 416 0.36 -3.09 2.03
CA PHE A 416 0.77 -2.26 0.89
C PHE A 416 1.48 -3.09 -0.19
N VAL A 417 2.21 -4.11 0.23
CA VAL A 417 3.03 -5.00 -0.62
C VAL A 417 2.80 -6.47 -0.25
N PRO A 418 3.22 -7.42 -1.08
CA PRO A 418 3.31 -8.83 -0.70
C PRO A 418 4.22 -9.08 0.51
N THR A 419 3.77 -9.87 1.49
CA THR A 419 4.37 -9.99 2.84
C THR A 419 4.39 -11.45 3.34
N PRO A 420 5.18 -12.35 2.72
CA PRO A 420 5.12 -13.80 2.97
C PRO A 420 5.64 -14.21 4.36
N HIS A 421 6.40 -13.33 5.02
CA HIS A 421 6.81 -13.52 6.41
C HIS A 421 5.63 -13.48 7.39
N LEU A 422 4.40 -13.22 6.91
CA LEU A 422 3.14 -13.32 7.64
C LEU A 422 2.31 -14.56 7.23
N ASN A 423 2.69 -15.28 6.17
CA ASN A 423 1.99 -16.49 5.73
C ASN A 423 2.17 -17.59 6.78
N GLY A 424 1.13 -18.39 7.01
CA GLY A 424 1.05 -19.35 8.11
C GLY A 424 1.05 -18.75 9.53
N GLN A 425 1.27 -17.43 9.68
CA GLN A 425 1.40 -16.76 10.98
C GLN A 425 0.22 -15.86 11.31
N HIS A 426 -0.35 -15.17 10.32
CA HIS A 426 -1.54 -14.33 10.46
C HIS A 426 -2.66 -14.84 9.55
N THR A 427 -3.92 -14.71 10.00
CA THR A 427 -5.07 -15.17 9.21
C THR A 427 -5.43 -14.12 8.16
N ALA A 428 -5.02 -14.33 6.90
CA ALA A 428 -5.47 -13.55 5.76
C ALA A 428 -6.94 -13.90 5.44
N PHE A 429 -7.85 -12.96 5.66
CA PHE A 429 -9.31 -13.16 5.60
C PHE A 429 -10.02 -12.26 4.58
N GLY A 430 -9.29 -11.51 3.76
CA GLY A 430 -9.86 -10.78 2.63
C GLY A 430 -8.84 -10.05 1.77
N ARG A 431 -9.33 -9.26 0.81
CA ARG A 431 -8.55 -8.38 -0.06
C ARG A 431 -9.27 -7.07 -0.36
N VAL A 432 -8.52 -6.00 -0.59
CA VAL A 432 -9.04 -4.77 -1.22
C VAL A 432 -9.35 -5.05 -2.70
N ILE A 433 -10.55 -4.67 -3.13
CA ILE A 433 -11.00 -4.71 -4.53
C ILE A 433 -11.23 -3.32 -5.12
N LYS A 434 -11.29 -2.27 -4.29
CA LYS A 434 -11.35 -0.86 -4.70
C LYS A 434 -10.73 0.04 -3.62
N GLY A 435 -10.02 1.09 -4.02
CA GLY A 435 -9.42 2.05 -3.10
C GLY A 435 -7.99 1.72 -2.67
N MET A 436 -7.18 1.09 -3.53
CA MET A 436 -5.74 0.92 -3.26
C MET A 436 -5.00 2.27 -3.22
N ASP A 437 -5.47 3.25 -4.00
CA ASP A 437 -5.03 4.64 -3.96
C ASP A 437 -5.45 5.34 -2.65
N VAL A 438 -6.62 5.01 -2.11
CA VAL A 438 -7.12 5.49 -0.80
C VAL A 438 -6.26 4.91 0.32
N LEU A 439 -6.02 3.59 0.29
CA LEU A 439 -5.12 2.90 1.22
C LEU A 439 -3.73 3.54 1.21
N ALA A 440 -3.16 3.80 0.03
CA ALA A 440 -1.86 4.48 -0.12
C ALA A 440 -1.84 5.91 0.49
N ARG A 441 -2.98 6.60 0.57
CA ARG A 441 -3.11 7.94 1.19
C ARG A 441 -3.15 7.93 2.72
N LEU A 442 -3.48 6.82 3.39
CA LEU A 442 -3.58 6.75 4.85
C LEU A 442 -2.30 7.30 5.52
N HIS A 443 -2.47 8.13 6.55
CA HIS A 443 -1.34 8.79 7.20
C HIS A 443 -0.35 7.78 7.80
N ARG A 444 0.95 7.98 7.52
CA ARG A 444 2.01 7.12 8.07
C ARG A 444 2.19 7.40 9.57
N ILE A 445 2.03 6.37 10.39
CA ILE A 445 2.14 6.40 11.85
C ILE A 445 3.06 5.26 12.28
N ASP A 446 4.20 5.59 12.87
CA ASP A 446 5.10 4.62 13.47
C ASP A 446 5.08 4.76 15.01
N PRO A 447 4.46 3.82 15.75
CA PRO A 447 4.44 3.82 17.21
C PRO A 447 5.83 3.78 17.87
N SER A 448 6.88 3.32 17.16
CA SER A 448 8.26 3.32 17.67
C SER A 448 8.93 4.69 17.58
N SER A 449 8.44 5.56 16.70
CA SER A 449 8.86 6.95 16.54
C SER A 449 7.65 7.88 16.57
N PRO A 450 6.93 7.97 17.71
CA PRO A 450 5.62 8.61 17.79
C PRO A 450 5.70 10.09 17.46
N ASP A 451 5.10 10.45 16.33
CA ASP A 451 4.97 11.81 15.85
C ASP A 451 3.60 12.35 16.23
N ALA A 452 3.49 12.84 17.47
CA ALA A 452 2.26 13.34 18.10
C ALA A 452 1.58 14.54 17.40
N ALA A 453 1.98 14.85 16.18
CA ALA A 453 1.41 15.88 15.34
C ALA A 453 0.77 15.32 14.06
N VAL A 454 0.95 14.04 13.69
CA VAL A 454 0.21 13.43 12.58
C VAL A 454 -1.04 12.77 13.13
N GLU A 455 -2.20 13.37 12.82
CA GLU A 455 -3.50 12.79 13.15
C GLU A 455 -3.72 11.47 12.37
N PRO A 456 -4.03 10.34 13.04
CA PRO A 456 -4.33 9.09 12.35
C PRO A 456 -5.54 9.21 11.42
N SER A 457 -5.46 8.65 10.21
CA SER A 457 -6.62 8.45 9.35
C SER A 457 -7.64 7.53 10.03
N LYS A 458 -8.94 7.75 9.78
CA LYS A 458 -10.04 7.09 10.52
C LYS A 458 -11.00 6.37 9.60
N ILE A 459 -11.60 5.29 10.09
CA ILE A 459 -12.79 4.67 9.51
C ILE A 459 -13.98 5.54 9.96
N VAL A 460 -14.53 6.33 9.06
CA VAL A 460 -15.72 7.16 9.34
C VAL A 460 -16.95 6.28 9.49
N LYS A 461 -17.08 5.24 8.66
CA LYS A 461 -18.12 4.22 8.76
C LYS A 461 -17.69 2.91 8.11
N ALA A 462 -18.00 1.77 8.73
CA ALA A 462 -17.94 0.47 8.10
C ALA A 462 -19.36 -0.01 7.67
N GLU A 463 -19.49 -0.63 6.50
CA GLU A 463 -20.79 -1.04 5.95
C GLU A 463 -20.68 -2.34 5.17
N VAL A 464 -21.49 -3.35 5.53
CA VAL A 464 -21.62 -4.58 4.74
C VAL A 464 -22.39 -4.28 3.45
N LEU A 465 -21.73 -4.47 2.30
CA LEU A 465 -22.34 -4.31 0.97
C LEU A 465 -23.01 -5.59 0.47
N ARG A 466 -22.42 -6.75 0.80
CA ARG A 466 -22.90 -8.10 0.45
C ARG A 466 -22.43 -9.09 1.51
N LYS A 467 -23.22 -10.12 1.78
CA LYS A 467 -22.85 -11.31 2.57
C LYS A 467 -23.69 -12.51 2.12
N ARG A 468 -23.31 -13.73 2.51
CA ARG A 468 -24.08 -14.95 2.21
C ARG A 468 -25.27 -15.09 3.16
N GLU A 469 -26.21 -15.96 2.81
CA GLU A 469 -27.43 -16.23 3.61
C GLU A 469 -27.16 -17.22 4.75
N HIS A 470 -26.37 -16.81 5.73
CA HIS A 470 -26.26 -17.49 7.03
C HIS A 470 -26.02 -16.48 8.17
N GLU A 471 -25.97 -16.99 9.39
CA GLU A 471 -25.65 -16.19 10.56
C GLU A 471 -24.14 -15.95 10.66
N TYR A 472 -23.75 -14.72 11.02
CA TYR A 472 -22.36 -14.30 11.22
C TYR A 472 -22.13 -14.14 12.73
N LYS A 473 -21.59 -15.18 13.36
CA LYS A 473 -21.30 -15.23 14.80
C LYS A 473 -19.80 -15.43 15.03
N PRO A 474 -19.15 -14.64 15.91
CA PRO A 474 -17.78 -14.91 16.31
C PRO A 474 -17.69 -16.24 17.08
N ASN A 475 -16.89 -17.18 16.60
CA ASN A 475 -16.45 -18.33 17.38
C ASN A 475 -15.32 -17.91 18.31
N LYS A 476 -15.64 -17.79 19.60
CA LYS A 476 -14.76 -17.21 20.61
C LYS A 476 -13.90 -18.29 21.27
N VAL A 477 -12.67 -17.91 21.62
CA VAL A 477 -11.86 -18.70 22.54
C VAL A 477 -12.51 -18.63 23.93
N GLU A 478 -12.64 -19.79 24.60
CA GLU A 478 -13.25 -19.93 25.94
C GLU A 478 -12.31 -19.53 27.09
#